data_AF-A0A974TWD9-F1
#
_entry.id   AF-A0A974TWD9-F1
#
_cell.length_a   1.000
_cell.length_b   1.000
_cell.length_c   1.000
_cell.angle_alpha   90.00
_cell.angle_beta   90.00
_cell.angle_gamma   90.00
#
_symmetry.space_group_name_H-M   'P 1'
#
loop_
_entity.id
_entity.type
_entity.pdbx_description
1 polymer ?
#
loop_
_entity_poly.entity_id
_entity_poly.type
_entity_poly.pdbx_seq_one_letter_code
_entity_poly.pdbx_strand_id
1 'polypeptide(L)'
;MRKRFAVLAGALSIACLAFVANSRADTISYADAVSLLAKECGADIRKFCRGLNLGGGRIQSCLNDHAGKVSPTCTTTLANVTASIQQRQAAQLAYKSICEHDMAQFCHGVKGDGNILSCLLKARRVENSKCGQAITDAGWR
;
A
#
# COMPACT_ATOMS: atom_id res chain seq x y z
N MET A 1 13.32 15.78 38.78
CA MET A 1 14.33 16.87 38.72
C MET A 1 14.30 17.52 37.35
N ARG A 2 13.73 18.72 37.26
CA ARG A 2 13.67 19.57 36.05
C ARG A 2 15.01 20.27 35.91
N LYS A 3 15.73 20.11 34.79
CA LYS A 3 16.82 21.02 34.44
C LYS A 3 16.43 21.81 33.20
N ARG A 4 16.17 23.10 33.44
CA ARG A 4 16.07 24.15 32.45
C ARG A 4 17.49 24.42 31.94
N PHE A 5 17.73 24.25 30.64
CA PHE A 5 18.88 24.82 29.97
C PHE A 5 18.38 25.64 28.79
N ALA A 6 18.35 26.95 28.99
CA ALA A 6 18.25 27.92 27.93
C ALA A 6 19.54 28.74 28.00
N VAL A 7 20.40 28.65 26.98
CA VAL A 7 21.35 29.72 26.58
C VAL A 7 21.52 29.65 25.06
N LEU A 8 21.69 30.84 24.51
CA LEU A 8 21.52 31.32 23.14
C LEU A 8 22.71 31.06 22.20
N ALA A 9 22.38 31.07 20.91
CA ALA A 9 23.15 31.58 19.77
C ALA A 9 24.49 30.92 19.38
N GLY A 10 24.46 30.17 18.28
CA GLY A 10 25.62 29.84 17.45
C GLY A 10 25.14 29.39 16.06
N ALA A 11 25.39 30.22 15.05
CA ALA A 11 24.99 30.00 13.67
C ALA A 11 25.76 28.84 13.00
N LEU A 12 25.17 28.29 11.93
CA LEU A 12 25.72 27.30 11.00
C LEU A 12 25.98 25.89 11.55
N SER A 13 25.01 24.98 11.38
CA SER A 13 25.19 23.62 10.81
C SER A 13 23.97 22.70 11.08
N ILE A 14 23.44 22.14 9.99
CA ILE A 14 22.72 20.85 9.86
C ILE A 14 21.59 20.59 10.88
N ALA A 15 20.36 20.92 10.50
CA ALA A 15 19.20 20.11 10.85
C ALA A 15 18.04 20.45 9.90
N CYS A 16 18.10 19.92 8.67
CA CYS A 16 16.86 19.58 7.99
C CYS A 16 16.25 18.44 8.81
N LEU A 17 15.53 18.77 9.88
CA LEU A 17 14.54 17.88 10.46
C LEU A 17 13.46 17.77 9.39
N ALA A 18 13.73 16.94 8.39
CA ALA A 18 12.70 16.37 7.56
C ALA A 18 11.66 15.85 8.55
N PHE A 19 10.49 16.48 8.57
CA PHE A 19 9.29 15.78 8.98
C PHE A 19 9.27 14.54 8.09
N VAL A 20 9.74 13.40 8.62
CA VAL A 20 9.37 12.09 8.11
C VAL A 20 7.88 11.95 8.45
N ALA A 21 7.05 12.67 7.70
CA ALA A 21 5.67 12.28 7.54
C ALA A 21 5.76 10.86 7.04
N ASN A 22 5.42 9.91 7.91
CA ASN A 22 5.13 8.55 7.50
C ASN A 22 3.83 8.67 6.71
N SER A 23 3.93 9.16 5.48
CA SER A 23 2.84 9.17 4.52
C SER A 23 2.58 7.71 4.22
N ARG A 24 1.67 7.10 4.98
CA ARG A 24 1.16 5.77 4.66
C ARG A 24 0.30 5.96 3.43
N ALA A 25 0.87 5.61 2.28
CA ALA A 25 0.09 5.50 1.06
C ALA A 25 -0.66 4.17 1.15
N ASP A 26 -1.98 4.25 1.21
CA ASP A 26 -2.84 3.08 1.15
C ASP A 26 -2.71 2.39 -0.21
N THR A 27 -3.06 1.10 -0.27
CA THR A 27 -3.03 0.37 -1.53
C THR A 27 -4.24 0.70 -2.40
N ILE A 28 -4.04 0.78 -3.71
CA ILE A 28 -5.13 0.97 -4.66
C ILE A 28 -5.91 -0.34 -4.85
N SER A 29 -7.17 -0.24 -5.28
CA SER A 29 -7.95 -1.42 -5.63
C SER A 29 -7.43 -2.06 -6.93
N TYR A 30 -7.71 -3.34 -7.13
CA TYR A 30 -7.42 -4.01 -8.41
C TYR A 30 -8.14 -3.33 -9.59
N ALA A 31 -9.33 -2.78 -9.36
CA ALA A 31 -10.08 -2.07 -10.40
C ALA A 31 -9.43 -0.73 -10.77
N ASP A 32 -8.95 0.02 -9.77
CA ASP A 32 -8.23 1.27 -9.98
C ASP A 32 -6.87 1.03 -10.65
N ALA A 33 -6.17 -0.04 -10.25
CA ALA A 33 -4.95 -0.48 -10.90
C ALA A 33 -5.14 -0.73 -12.41
N VAL A 34 -6.20 -1.47 -12.78
CA VAL A 34 -6.53 -1.73 -14.18
C VAL A 34 -6.90 -0.43 -14.90
N SER A 35 -7.70 0.43 -14.28
CA SER A 35 -8.12 1.71 -14.87
C SER A 35 -6.92 2.64 -15.11
N LEU A 36 -6.00 2.71 -14.15
CA LEU A 36 -4.79 3.53 -14.25
C LEU A 36 -3.85 3.01 -15.33
N LEU A 37 -3.62 1.70 -15.40
CA LEU A 37 -2.83 1.09 -16.48
C LEU A 37 -3.49 1.29 -17.85
N ALA A 38 -4.81 1.13 -17.96
CA ALA A 38 -5.51 1.36 -19.22
C ALA A 38 -5.37 2.81 -19.70
N LYS A 39 -5.42 3.77 -18.77
CA LYS A 39 -5.28 5.20 -19.05
C LYS A 39 -3.85 5.57 -19.46
N GLU A 40 -2.87 5.21 -18.63
CA GLU A 40 -1.49 5.70 -18.76
C GLU A 40 -0.61 4.81 -19.66
N CYS A 41 -0.93 3.51 -19.76
CA CYS A 41 -0.20 2.55 -20.61
C CYS A 41 -0.99 2.14 -21.87
N GLY A 42 -2.22 2.62 -22.08
CA GLY A 42 -3.10 2.10 -23.14
C GLY A 42 -2.50 2.16 -24.55
N ALA A 43 -1.74 3.20 -24.87
CA ALA A 43 -1.05 3.32 -26.16
C ALA A 43 0.10 2.30 -26.29
N ASP A 44 0.90 2.15 -25.25
CA ASP A 44 2.01 1.19 -25.19
C ASP A 44 1.49 -0.25 -25.27
N ILE A 45 0.42 -0.58 -24.53
CA ILE A 45 -0.25 -1.89 -24.56
C ILE A 45 -0.73 -2.22 -25.97
N ARG A 46 -1.37 -1.27 -26.67
CA ARG A 46 -1.83 -1.49 -28.06
C ARG A 46 -0.68 -1.72 -29.03
N LYS A 47 0.47 -1.06 -28.81
CA LYS A 47 1.63 -1.11 -29.70
C LYS A 47 2.47 -2.37 -29.50
N PHE A 48 2.70 -2.76 -28.25
CA PHE A 48 3.65 -3.83 -27.91
C PHE A 48 2.99 -5.11 -27.41
N CYS A 49 1.82 -5.03 -26.80
CA CYS A 49 1.19 -6.12 -26.04
C CYS A 49 -0.17 -6.56 -26.60
N ARG A 50 -0.42 -6.32 -27.90
CA ARG A 50 -1.71 -6.58 -28.54
C ARG A 50 -2.06 -8.08 -28.49
N GLY A 51 -3.31 -8.38 -28.14
CA GLY A 51 -3.83 -9.75 -28.11
C GLY A 51 -3.58 -10.50 -26.79
N LEU A 52 -2.88 -9.89 -25.84
CA LEU A 52 -2.74 -10.46 -24.50
C LEU A 52 -3.99 -10.22 -23.66
N ASN A 53 -4.46 -11.28 -23.00
CA ASN A 53 -5.57 -11.20 -22.06
C ASN A 53 -5.14 -10.51 -20.75
N LEU A 54 -6.09 -9.79 -20.15
CA LEU A 54 -5.96 -9.24 -18.80
C LEU A 54 -5.86 -10.38 -17.77
N GLY A 55 -5.15 -10.12 -16.67
CA GLY A 55 -4.96 -11.08 -15.58
C GLY A 55 -3.71 -11.94 -15.70
N GLY A 56 -3.33 -12.57 -14.58
CA GLY A 56 -2.15 -13.43 -14.49
C GLY A 56 -0.81 -12.73 -14.76
N GLY A 57 -0.75 -11.40 -14.69
CA GLY A 57 0.49 -10.62 -14.89
C GLY A 57 0.98 -10.53 -16.34
N ARG A 58 0.23 -11.00 -17.35
CA ARG A 58 0.72 -11.05 -18.75
C ARG A 58 1.05 -9.68 -19.34
N ILE A 59 0.18 -8.69 -19.12
CA ILE A 59 0.42 -7.31 -19.59
C ILE A 59 1.63 -6.70 -18.88
N GLN A 60 1.76 -6.90 -17.56
CA GLN A 60 2.91 -6.45 -16.80
C GLN A 60 4.22 -7.06 -17.35
N SER A 61 4.25 -8.38 -17.60
CA SER A 61 5.41 -9.05 -18.20
C SER A 61 5.76 -8.45 -19.56
N CYS A 62 4.78 -8.30 -20.45
CA CYS A 62 5.02 -7.73 -21.76
C CYS A 62 5.56 -6.28 -21.70
N LEU A 63 4.97 -5.43 -20.85
CA LEU A 63 5.47 -4.06 -20.69
C LEU A 63 6.90 -4.04 -20.14
N ASN A 64 7.26 -4.96 -19.24
CA ASN A 64 8.62 -5.12 -18.73
C ASN A 64 9.60 -5.59 -19.82
N ASP A 65 9.21 -6.56 -20.66
CA ASP A 65 10.01 -7.03 -21.79
C ASP A 65 10.29 -5.90 -22.81
N HIS A 66 9.42 -4.88 -22.82
CA HIS A 66 9.51 -3.69 -23.63
C HIS A 66 9.91 -2.42 -22.85
N ALA A 67 10.48 -2.53 -21.65
CA ALA A 67 10.73 -1.40 -20.75
C ALA A 67 11.51 -0.23 -21.38
N GLY A 68 12.42 -0.50 -22.33
CA GLY A 68 13.18 0.52 -23.07
C GLY A 68 12.43 1.17 -24.25
N LYS A 69 11.20 0.72 -24.54
CA LYS A 69 10.39 1.17 -25.68
C LYS A 69 9.02 1.73 -25.28
N VAL A 70 8.55 1.42 -24.07
CA VAL A 70 7.32 1.97 -23.51
C VAL A 70 7.52 3.42 -23.04
N SER A 71 6.43 4.18 -22.98
CA SER A 71 6.48 5.59 -22.55
C SER A 71 6.95 5.73 -21.08
N PRO A 72 7.63 6.84 -20.72
CA PRO A 72 8.04 7.10 -19.33
C PRO A 72 6.85 7.13 -18.34
N THR A 73 5.71 7.63 -18.80
CA THR A 73 4.46 7.65 -18.03
C THR A 73 3.97 6.23 -17.72
N CYS A 74 3.99 5.34 -18.72
CA CYS A 74 3.63 3.95 -18.51
C CYS A 74 4.61 3.23 -17.59
N THR A 75 5.93 3.44 -17.76
CA THR A 75 6.95 2.85 -16.87
C THR A 75 6.71 3.23 -15.41
N THR A 76 6.47 4.51 -15.14
CA THR A 76 6.23 5.02 -13.79
C THR A 76 4.93 4.44 -13.22
N THR A 77 3.85 4.45 -14.03
CA THR A 77 2.56 3.90 -13.62
C THR A 77 2.65 2.42 -13.30
N LEU A 78 3.32 1.64 -14.16
CA LEU A 78 3.48 0.20 -13.98
C LEU A 78 4.22 -0.12 -12.69
N ALA A 79 5.31 0.61 -12.39
CA ALA A 79 6.05 0.43 -11.15
C ALA A 79 5.19 0.71 -9.92
N ASN A 80 4.46 1.83 -9.92
CA ASN A 80 3.59 2.23 -8.80
C ASN A 80 2.44 1.24 -8.57
N VAL A 81 1.77 0.83 -9.65
CA VAL A 81 0.68 -0.15 -9.58
C VAL A 81 1.20 -1.49 -9.08
N THR A 82 2.33 -1.96 -9.61
CA THR A 82 2.93 -3.24 -9.20
C THR A 82 3.27 -3.23 -7.71
N ALA A 83 3.90 -2.17 -7.22
CA ALA A 83 4.22 -2.02 -5.80
C ALA A 83 2.95 -2.01 -4.92
N SER A 84 1.91 -1.29 -5.34
CA SER A 84 0.65 -1.22 -4.59
C SER A 84 -0.07 -2.56 -4.52
N ILE A 85 -0.11 -3.32 -5.63
CA ILE A 85 -0.70 -4.66 -5.66
C ILE A 85 0.11 -5.63 -4.80
N GLN A 86 1.44 -5.58 -4.85
CA GLN A 86 2.29 -6.42 -4.02
C GLN A 86 2.06 -6.12 -2.52
N GLN A 87 1.96 -4.85 -2.14
CA GLN A 87 1.65 -4.47 -0.76
C GLN A 87 0.27 -4.98 -0.33
N ARG A 88 -0.75 -4.88 -1.20
CA ARG A 88 -2.10 -5.38 -0.91
C ARG A 88 -2.09 -6.88 -0.65
N GLN A 89 -1.41 -7.64 -1.50
CA GLN A 89 -1.28 -9.09 -1.37
C GLN A 89 -0.52 -9.47 -0.09
N ALA A 90 0.59 -8.79 0.19
CA ALA A 90 1.37 -9.02 1.41
C ALA A 90 0.52 -8.75 2.67
N ALA A 91 -0.27 -7.68 2.69
CA ALA A 91 -1.17 -7.37 3.79
C ALA A 91 -2.28 -8.43 3.97
N GLN A 92 -2.87 -8.91 2.87
CA GLN A 92 -3.86 -9.99 2.90
C GLN A 92 -3.29 -11.29 3.48
N LEU A 93 -2.07 -11.66 3.10
CA LEU A 93 -1.38 -12.85 3.61
C LEU A 93 -0.97 -12.71 5.08
N ALA A 94 -0.50 -11.53 5.47
CA ALA A 94 -0.02 -11.26 6.82
C ALA A 94 -1.13 -10.89 7.82
N TYR A 95 -2.37 -10.68 7.36
CA TYR A 95 -3.47 -10.19 8.19
C TYR A 95 -3.62 -10.94 9.52
N LYS A 96 -3.69 -12.28 9.49
CA LYS A 96 -3.92 -13.08 10.69
C LYS A 96 -2.80 -12.91 11.72
N SER A 97 -1.54 -12.91 11.29
CA SER A 97 -0.40 -12.77 12.20
C SER A 97 -0.24 -11.34 12.72
N ILE A 98 -0.55 -10.33 11.91
CA ILE A 98 -0.50 -8.93 12.35
C ILE A 98 -1.63 -8.62 13.34
N CYS A 99 -2.81 -9.22 13.15
CA CYS A 99 -4.00 -8.93 13.93
C CYS A 99 -4.25 -9.88 15.11
N GLU A 100 -3.41 -10.89 15.34
CA GLU A 100 -3.64 -11.92 16.37
C GLU A 100 -3.93 -11.34 17.77
N HIS A 101 -3.14 -10.34 18.18
CA HIS A 101 -3.36 -9.66 19.46
C HIS A 101 -4.70 -8.92 19.51
N ASP A 102 -5.01 -8.16 18.46
CA ASP A 102 -6.25 -7.38 18.37
C ASP A 102 -7.48 -8.30 18.29
N MET A 103 -7.36 -9.46 17.62
CA MET A 103 -8.40 -10.50 17.57
C MET A 103 -8.67 -11.06 18.97
N ALA A 104 -7.63 -11.45 19.71
CA ALA A 104 -7.77 -12.00 21.05
C ALA A 104 -8.33 -10.96 22.04
N GLN A 105 -7.91 -9.70 21.91
CA GLN A 105 -8.29 -8.63 22.83
C GLN A 105 -9.70 -8.09 22.57
N PHE A 106 -10.09 -7.92 21.31
CA PHE A 106 -11.31 -7.18 20.96
C PHE A 106 -12.44 -8.06 20.39
N CYS A 107 -12.12 -9.26 19.90
CA CYS A 107 -13.06 -10.11 19.18
C CYS A 107 -13.19 -11.52 19.79
N HIS A 108 -13.02 -11.64 21.11
CA HIS A 108 -13.14 -12.90 21.83
C HIS A 108 -14.51 -13.58 21.58
N GLY A 109 -14.48 -14.86 21.21
CA GLY A 109 -15.68 -15.66 20.93
C GLY A 109 -16.27 -15.48 19.52
N VAL A 110 -15.76 -14.55 18.71
CA VAL A 110 -16.16 -14.40 17.31
C VAL A 110 -15.55 -15.54 16.48
N LYS A 111 -16.38 -16.20 15.67
CA LYS A 111 -15.96 -17.33 14.82
C LYS A 111 -16.07 -16.99 13.34
N GLY A 112 -15.08 -17.41 12.57
CA GLY A 112 -15.00 -17.22 11.11
C GLY A 112 -14.28 -15.94 10.72
N ASP A 113 -13.38 -16.04 9.74
CA ASP A 113 -12.48 -14.95 9.34
C ASP A 113 -13.24 -13.67 8.95
N GLY A 114 -14.35 -13.80 8.21
CA GLY A 114 -15.18 -12.66 7.82
C GLY A 114 -15.85 -11.97 9.00
N ASN A 115 -16.30 -12.72 10.01
CA ASN A 115 -16.91 -12.14 11.22
C ASN A 115 -15.86 -11.47 12.10
N ILE A 116 -14.67 -12.05 12.20
CA ILE A 116 -13.54 -11.46 12.93
C ILE A 116 -13.13 -10.14 12.26
N LEU A 117 -13.01 -10.11 10.93
CA LEU A 117 -12.76 -8.89 10.18
C LEU A 117 -13.84 -7.83 10.44
N SER A 118 -15.12 -8.21 10.37
CA SER A 118 -16.24 -7.30 10.69
C SER A 118 -16.16 -6.74 12.11
N CYS A 119 -15.73 -7.55 13.07
CA CYS A 119 -15.49 -7.11 14.45
C CYS A 119 -14.34 -6.10 14.54
N LEU A 120 -13.17 -6.42 13.97
CA LEU A 120 -12.00 -5.54 13.98
C LEU A 120 -12.27 -4.19 13.30
N LEU A 121 -13.04 -4.17 12.21
CA LEU A 121 -13.44 -2.94 11.52
C LEU A 121 -14.28 -1.99 12.40
N LYS A 122 -14.99 -2.51 13.41
CA LYS A 122 -15.79 -1.71 14.36
C LYS A 122 -15.03 -1.33 15.63
N ALA A 123 -13.89 -1.96 15.90
CA ALA A 123 -13.11 -1.71 17.09
C ALA A 123 -12.26 -0.43 16.92
N ARG A 124 -12.68 0.69 17.51
CA ARG A 124 -11.96 1.99 17.42
C ARG A 124 -10.48 1.91 17.82
N ARG A 125 -10.12 0.99 18.73
CA ARG A 125 -8.73 0.78 19.16
C ARG A 125 -7.84 0.20 18.06
N VAL A 126 -8.42 -0.47 17.06
CA VAL A 126 -7.73 -1.07 15.92
C VAL A 126 -7.46 -0.04 14.83
N GLU A 127 -8.23 1.04 14.74
CA GLU A 127 -8.16 2.04 13.65
C GLU A 127 -6.75 2.56 13.36
N ASN A 128 -5.99 2.85 14.43
CA ASN A 128 -4.63 3.38 14.35
C ASN A 128 -3.55 2.35 14.73
N SER A 129 -3.90 1.06 14.79
CA SER A 129 -2.96 -0.03 15.14
C SER A 129 -2.25 -0.57 13.90
N LYS A 130 -1.28 -1.48 14.10
CA LYS A 130 -0.66 -2.23 13.00
C LYS A 130 -1.69 -3.11 12.27
N CYS A 131 -2.65 -3.67 13.02
CA CYS A 131 -3.76 -4.41 12.44
C CYS A 131 -4.68 -3.50 11.62
N GLY A 132 -4.99 -2.30 12.11
CA GLY A 132 -5.74 -1.30 11.34
C GLY A 132 -5.11 -0.98 10.00
N GLN A 133 -3.78 -0.80 9.98
CA GLN A 133 -3.05 -0.61 8.73
C GLN A 133 -3.10 -1.82 7.82
N ALA A 134 -2.89 -3.02 8.35
CA ALA A 134 -2.95 -4.24 7.54
C ALA A 134 -4.32 -4.42 6.89
N ILE A 135 -5.41 -4.06 7.58
CA ILE A 135 -6.78 -4.07 7.05
C ILE A 135 -6.93 -3.03 5.92
N THR A 136 -6.42 -1.82 6.12
CA THR A 136 -6.42 -0.77 5.08
C THR A 136 -5.61 -1.20 3.86
N ASP A 137 -4.39 -1.68 4.06
CA ASP A 137 -3.49 -2.13 3.01
C ASP A 137 -4.04 -3.35 2.28
N ALA A 138 -4.75 -4.25 2.97
CA ALA A 138 -5.45 -5.38 2.35
C ALA A 138 -6.66 -4.94 1.49
N GLY A 139 -7.11 -3.70 1.65
CA GLY A 139 -8.23 -3.11 0.93
C GLY A 139 -9.59 -3.59 1.42
N TRP A 140 -9.74 -3.77 2.74
CA TRP A 140 -10.98 -4.19 3.38
C TRP A 140 -11.71 -3.06 4.12
N ARG A 141 -11.36 -1.81 3.79
CA ARG A 141 -12.09 -0.61 4.19
C ARG A 141 -12.84 -0.03 3.01
#